data_AF-W7YPW7-F1
#
_entry.id   AF-W7YPW7-F1
#
_cell.length_a   1.000
_cell.length_b   1.000
_cell.length_c   1.000
_cell.angle_alpha   90.00
_cell.angle_beta   90.00
_cell.angle_gamma   90.00
#
_symmetry.space_group_name_H-M   'P 1'
#
loop_
_entity.id
_entity.type
_entity.pdbx_description
1 polymer ?
#
loop_
_entity_poly.entity_id
_entity_poly.type
_entity_poly.pdbx_seq_one_letter_code
_entity_poly.pdbx_strand_id
1 'polypeptide(L)'
;MPSIRELAGELKCSIITVRRVYQDLESEGLLRTRQGTGTFVAKVDSSQREHFKREAVEEALNTAVDVGLSVKCDEVELKELFLSILKRKYHAEEGKG
;
A
#
# COMPACT_ATOMS: atom_id res chain seq x y z
N MET A 1 0.03 24.17 3.10
CA MET A 1 -0.11 23.44 4.39
C MET A 1 0.36 24.39 5.48
N PRO A 2 -0.31 24.48 6.64
CA PRO A 2 0.17 25.30 7.74
C PRO A 2 1.54 24.80 8.20
N SER A 3 2.40 25.72 8.60
CA SER A 3 3.68 25.40 9.20
C SER A 3 3.49 24.68 10.53
N ILE A 4 4.52 23.96 10.97
CA ILE A 4 4.54 23.28 12.28
C ILE A 4 4.22 24.26 13.42
N ARG A 5 4.67 25.53 13.30
CA ARG A 5 4.45 26.56 14.32
C ARG A 5 3.00 27.05 14.34
N GLU A 6 2.40 27.24 13.17
CA GLU A 6 0.98 27.64 13.05
C GLU A 6 0.07 26.55 13.61
N LEU A 7 0.29 25.31 13.19
CA LEU A 7 -0.55 24.18 13.65
C LEU A 7 -0.40 23.90 15.16
N ALA A 8 0.80 24.04 15.71
CA ALA A 8 1.02 23.93 17.16
C ALA A 8 0.30 25.02 17.94
N GLY A 9 0.25 26.24 17.41
CA GLY A 9 -0.47 27.37 18.00
C GLY A 9 -1.98 27.17 17.98
N GLU A 10 -2.53 26.70 16.86
CA GLU A 10 -3.97 26.43 16.70
C GLU A 10 -4.46 25.31 17.64
N LEU A 11 -3.70 24.22 17.74
CA LEU A 11 -4.06 23.05 18.56
C LEU A 11 -3.62 23.16 20.03
N LYS A 12 -2.94 24.26 20.42
CA LYS A 12 -2.33 24.45 21.75
C LYS A 12 -1.45 23.27 22.19
N CYS A 13 -0.80 22.60 21.24
CA CYS A 13 0.05 21.44 21.50
C CYS A 13 1.54 21.80 21.33
N SER A 14 2.41 20.96 21.89
CA SER A 14 3.86 21.14 21.76
C SER A 14 4.30 21.11 20.29
N ILE A 15 5.18 22.05 19.92
CA ILE A 15 5.85 22.09 18.61
C ILE A 15 6.57 20.76 18.32
N ILE A 16 7.14 20.13 19.35
CA ILE A 16 7.84 18.84 19.22
C ILE A 16 6.86 17.74 18.78
N THR A 17 5.64 17.75 19.33
CA THR A 17 4.60 16.80 18.98
C THR A 17 4.15 16.98 17.53
N VAL A 18 3.88 18.21 17.10
CA VAL A 18 3.48 18.49 15.70
C VAL A 18 4.60 18.15 14.73
N ARG A 19 5.85 18.43 15.09
CA ARG A 19 7.02 18.09 14.27
C ARG A 19 7.15 16.57 14.10
N ARG A 20 6.93 15.80 15.16
CA ARG A 20 6.97 14.34 15.12
C ARG A 20 5.87 13.80 14.20
N VAL A 21 4.63 14.28 14.35
CA VAL A 21 3.52 13.90 13.47
C VAL A 21 3.83 14.24 12.00
N TYR A 22 4.40 15.40 11.70
CA TYR A 22 4.77 15.75 10.31
C TYR A 22 5.90 14.85 9.76
N GLN A 23 6.86 14.45 10.60
CA GLN A 23 7.91 13.51 10.22
C GLN A 23 7.35 12.10 9.99
N ASP A 24 6.43 11.65 10.85
CA ASP A 24 5.77 10.36 10.73
C ASP A 24 4.97 10.30 9.41
N LEU A 25 4.17 11.34 9.13
CA LEU A 25 3.43 11.47 7.87
C LEU A 25 4.33 11.59 6.63
N GLU A 26 5.52 12.20 6.75
CA GLU A 26 6.51 12.22 5.66
C GLU A 26 7.16 10.84 5.45
N SER A 27 7.39 10.09 6.53
CA SER A 27 7.93 8.73 6.49
C SER A 27 6.93 7.73 5.89
N GLU A 28 5.64 7.94 6.15
CA GLU A 28 4.52 7.21 5.53
C GLU A 28 4.26 7.65 4.07
N GLY A 29 5.01 8.63 3.59
CA GLY A 29 4.90 9.14 2.21
C GLY A 29 3.65 9.97 1.95
N LEU A 30 2.90 10.33 2.99
CA LEU A 30 1.70 11.18 2.93
C LEU A 30 2.06 12.67 2.79
N LEU A 31 3.25 13.05 3.22
CA LEU A 31 3.81 14.39 3.05
C LEU A 31 5.13 14.35 2.26
N ARG A 32 5.41 15.43 1.54
CA ARG A 32 6.70 15.65 0.86
C ARG A 32 7.20 17.06 1.12
N THR A 33 8.40 17.17 1.69
CA THR A 33 9.08 18.45 1.86
C THR A 33 10.04 18.71 0.71
N ARG A 34 9.87 19.83 -0.01
CA ARG A 34 10.89 20.34 -0.95
C ARG A 34 11.67 21.45 -0.27
N GLN A 35 13.00 21.29 -0.26
CA GLN A 35 13.91 22.28 0.33
C GLN A 35 13.70 23.64 -0.35
N GLY A 36 13.38 24.66 0.45
CA GLY A 36 13.12 26.03 -0.02
C GLY A 36 11.69 26.34 -0.49
N THR A 37 10.77 25.35 -0.54
CA THR A 37 9.39 25.59 -1.03
C THR A 37 8.30 25.16 -0.03
N GLY A 38 8.65 24.40 1.02
CA GLY A 38 7.72 23.98 2.08
C GLY A 38 7.30 22.51 2.00
N THR A 39 6.36 22.12 2.86
CA THR A 39 5.81 20.76 2.94
C THR A 39 4.45 20.69 2.25
N PHE A 40 4.30 19.70 1.38
CA PHE A 40 3.11 19.50 0.57
C PHE A 40 2.50 18.14 0.89
N VAL A 41 1.17 18.04 0.84
CA VAL A 41 0.48 16.75 0.88
C VAL A 41 0.86 16.00 -0.39
N ALA A 42 1.44 14.82 -0.25
CA ALA A 42 1.73 13.96 -1.38
C ALA A 42 0.40 13.66 -2.07
N LYS A 43 0.31 13.93 -3.39
CA LYS A 43 -0.87 13.57 -4.18
C LYS A 43 -1.08 12.06 -4.08
N VAL A 44 -1.99 11.65 -3.21
CA VAL A 44 -2.59 10.32 -3.18
C VAL A 44 -3.37 10.20 -4.49
N ASP A 45 -2.88 9.49 -5.49
CA ASP A 45 -3.80 9.09 -6.57
C ASP A 45 -3.41 7.85 -7.37
N SER A 46 -2.13 7.58 -7.62
CA SER A 46 -1.72 6.39 -8.39
C SER A 46 -0.93 5.36 -7.58
N SER A 47 0.17 5.78 -6.95
CA SER A 47 1.10 4.85 -6.30
C SER A 47 0.53 4.15 -5.07
N GLN A 48 -0.25 4.84 -4.24
CA GLN A 48 -0.88 4.21 -3.06
C GLN A 48 -2.01 3.26 -3.45
N ARG A 49 -2.84 3.61 -4.44
CA ARG A 49 -3.88 2.70 -4.95
C ARG A 49 -3.29 1.45 -5.57
N GLU A 50 -2.20 1.59 -6.32
CA GLU A 50 -1.46 0.47 -6.89
C GLU A 50 -0.81 -0.37 -5.78
N HIS A 51 -0.29 0.26 -4.74
CA HIS A 51 0.25 -0.41 -3.57
C HIS A 51 -0.81 -1.23 -2.82
N PHE A 52 -1.95 -0.63 -2.47
CA PHE A 52 -3.06 -1.35 -1.80
C PHE A 52 -3.61 -2.49 -2.65
N LYS A 53 -3.74 -2.30 -3.97
CA LYS A 53 -4.15 -3.38 -4.88
C LYS A 53 -3.13 -4.52 -4.88
N ARG A 54 -1.84 -4.18 -4.88
CA ARG A 54 -0.76 -5.17 -4.84
C ARG A 54 -0.71 -5.90 -3.51
N GLU A 55 -0.79 -5.19 -2.39
CA GLU A 55 -0.83 -5.77 -1.04
C GLU A 55 -2.01 -6.74 -0.88
N ALA A 56 -3.21 -6.36 -1.31
CA ALA A 56 -4.38 -7.24 -1.23
C ALA A 56 -4.21 -8.54 -2.05
N VAL A 57 -3.56 -8.46 -3.22
CA VAL A 57 -3.25 -9.64 -4.04
C VAL A 57 -2.15 -10.48 -3.39
N GLU A 58 -1.12 -9.84 -2.83
CA GLU A 58 -0.01 -10.50 -2.17
C GLU A 58 -0.46 -11.26 -0.91
N GLU A 59 -1.33 -10.67 -0.10
CA GLU A 59 -1.92 -11.31 1.09
C GLU A 59 -2.75 -12.54 0.71
N ALA A 60 -3.59 -12.42 -0.34
CA ALA A 60 -4.38 -13.54 -0.84
C ALA A 60 -3.50 -14.68 -1.38
N LEU A 61 -2.41 -14.35 -2.07
CA LEU A 61 -1.45 -15.34 -2.58
C LEU A 61 -0.68 -16.01 -1.43
N ASN A 62 -0.21 -15.25 -0.45
CA ASN A 62 0.46 -15.82 0.73
C ASN A 62 -0.45 -16.81 1.46
N THR A 63 -1.72 -16.43 1.67
CA THR A 63 -2.72 -17.33 2.27
C THR A 63 -2.87 -18.62 1.46
N ALA A 64 -2.91 -18.53 0.12
CA ALA A 64 -3.02 -19.71 -0.73
C ALA A 64 -1.78 -20.60 -0.66
N VAL A 65 -0.58 -20.02 -0.58
CA VAL A 65 0.68 -20.74 -0.40
C VAL A 65 0.72 -21.44 0.96
N ASP A 66 0.33 -20.76 2.04
CA ASP A 66 0.27 -21.32 3.39
C ASP A 66 -0.66 -22.54 3.46
N VAL A 67 -1.82 -22.45 2.80
CA VAL A 67 -2.75 -23.58 2.67
C VAL A 67 -2.11 -24.73 1.89
N GLY A 68 -1.44 -24.43 0.76
CA GLY A 68 -0.71 -25.44 -0.03
C GLY A 68 0.37 -26.15 0.79
N LEU A 69 1.17 -25.41 1.55
CA LEU A 69 2.17 -25.95 2.46
C LEU A 69 1.55 -26.83 3.55
N SER A 70 0.40 -26.43 4.10
CA SER A 70 -0.30 -27.20 5.15
C SER A 70 -0.76 -28.59 4.68
N VAL A 71 -1.08 -28.73 3.39
CA VAL A 71 -1.51 -30.00 2.79
C VAL A 71 -0.36 -30.76 2.13
N LYS A 72 0.89 -30.31 2.30
CA LYS A 72 2.11 -30.87 1.69
C LYS A 72 2.08 -30.85 0.15
N CYS A 73 1.44 -29.84 -0.42
CA CYS A 73 1.54 -29.57 -1.85
C CYS A 73 2.98 -29.13 -2.15
N ASP A 74 3.61 -29.76 -3.14
CA ASP A 74 4.94 -29.38 -3.56
C ASP A 74 4.90 -28.10 -4.42
N GLU A 75 6.06 -27.45 -4.56
CA GLU A 75 6.17 -26.18 -5.27
C GLU A 75 5.70 -26.28 -6.74
N VAL A 76 5.92 -27.43 -7.38
CA VAL A 76 5.55 -27.64 -8.79
C VAL A 76 4.05 -27.78 -8.91
N GLU A 77 3.43 -28.64 -8.10
CA GLU A 77 1.97 -28.83 -8.06
C GLU A 77 1.24 -27.52 -7.74
N LEU A 78 1.73 -26.72 -6.77
CA LEU A 78 1.12 -25.45 -6.40
C LEU A 78 1.20 -24.42 -7.54
N LYS A 79 2.33 -24.36 -8.27
CA LYS A 79 2.49 -23.51 -9.45
C LYS A 79 1.57 -23.92 -10.60
N GLU A 80 1.46 -25.22 -10.87
CA GLU A 80 0.57 -25.75 -11.90
C GLU A 80 -0.89 -25.43 -11.58
N LEU A 81 -1.30 -25.61 -10.32
CA LEU A 81 -2.63 -25.28 -9.83
C LEU A 81 -2.92 -23.79 -10.03
N PHE A 82 -2.01 -22.91 -9.61
CA PHE A 82 -2.16 -21.46 -9.79
C PHE A 82 -2.29 -21.06 -11.26
N LEU A 83 -1.41 -21.56 -12.13
CA LEU A 83 -1.46 -21.30 -13.57
C LEU A 83 -2.74 -21.81 -14.23
N SER A 84 -3.25 -22.97 -13.80
CA SER A 84 -4.52 -23.52 -14.29
C SER A 84 -5.71 -22.64 -13.90
N ILE A 85 -5.72 -22.12 -12.67
CA ILE A 85 -6.74 -21.21 -12.17
C ILE A 85 -6.68 -19.87 -12.92
N LEU A 86 -5.48 -19.32 -13.14
CA LEU A 86 -5.27 -18.10 -13.91
C LEU A 86 -5.81 -18.24 -15.34
N LYS A 87 -5.40 -19.29 -16.07
CA LYS A 87 -5.91 -19.54 -17.43
C LYS A 87 -7.43 -19.61 -17.45
N ARG A 88 -8.03 -20.36 -16.53
CA ARG A 88 -9.50 -20.50 -16.45
C ARG A 88 -10.20 -19.17 -16.16
N LYS A 89 -9.66 -18.35 -15.26
CA LYS A 89 -10.27 -17.08 -14.85
C LYS A 89 -10.11 -15.97 -15.91
N TYR A 90 -8.95 -15.88 -16.55
CA TYR A 90 -8.69 -14.88 -17.59
C TYR A 90 -9.40 -15.20 -18.91
N HIS A 91 -9.45 -16.48 -19.32
CA HIS A 91 -10.18 -16.86 -20.55
C HIS A 91 -11.71 -16.93 -20.36
N ALA A 92 -12.21 -16.97 -19.12
CA ALA A 92 -13.65 -16.86 -18.85
C ALA A 92 -14.17 -15.42 -18.98
N GLU A 93 -13.30 -14.41 -18.87
CA GLU A 93 -13.65 -13.00 -18.98
C GLU A 93 -13.68 -12.51 -20.45
N GLU A 94 -13.00 -13.18 -21.39
CA GLU A 94 -12.99 -12.84 -22.82
C GLU A 94 -14.30 -13.21 -23.56
N GLY A 95 -15.21 -13.96 -22.92
CA GLY A 95 -16.48 -14.41 -23.51
C GLY A 95 -17.71 -13.55 -23.19
N LYS A 96 -17.55 -12.37 -22.58
CA LYS A 96 -18.64 -11.43 -22.25
C LYS A 96 -18.45 -10.05 -22.89
N GLY A 97 -18.00 -10.02 -24.14
CA GLY A 97 -18.00 -8.84 -25.01
C GLY A 97 -19.10 -8.92 -26.05
#